data_AF-H0ED43-F1
#
_entry.id   AF-H0ED43-F1
#
_cell.length_a   1.000
_cell.length_b   1.000
_cell.length_c   1.000
_cell.angle_alpha   90.00
_cell.angle_beta   90.00
_cell.angle_gamma   90.00
#
_symmetry.space_group_name_H-M   'P 1'
#
loop_
_entity.id
_entity.type
_entity.pdbx_description
1 polymer ?
#
loop_
_entity_poly.entity_id
_entity_poly.type
_entity_poly.pdbx_seq_one_letter_code
_entity_poly.pdbx_strand_id
1 'polypeptide(L)' 'MARTDEAEAFYYAVYNAIQEIPYGKVTSYGHIARLIGTPIEYL' A
#
# COMPACT_ATOMS: atom_id res chain seq x y z
N MET A 1 17.22 -13.10 -2.02
CA MET A 1 16.64 -12.59 -3.27
C MET A 1 16.94 -11.10 -3.30
N ALA A 2 17.64 -10.58 -4.31
CA ALA A 2 17.79 -9.13 -4.45
C ALA A 2 16.39 -8.54 -4.70
N ARG A 3 16.00 -7.49 -3.98
CA ARG A 3 14.79 -6.72 -4.31
C ARG A 3 14.98 -6.11 -5.70
N THR A 4 13.98 -6.22 -6.57
CA THR A 4 13.93 -5.45 -7.81
C THR A 4 13.52 -4.00 -7.49
N ASP A 5 13.86 -3.06 -8.36
CA ASP A 5 13.46 -1.65 -8.21
C ASP A 5 11.94 -1.50 -8.11
N GLU A 6 11.19 -2.32 -8.85
CA GLU A 6 9.72 -2.39 -8.81
C GLU A 6 9.21 -2.85 -7.44
N ALA A 7 9.85 -3.87 -6.86
CA ALA A 7 9.48 -4.34 -5.53
C ALA A 7 9.74 -3.22 -4.51
N GLU A 8 10.90 -2.57 -4.56
CA GLU A 8 11.23 -1.44 -3.68
C GLU A 8 10.24 -0.29 -3.78
N ALA A 9 9.90 0.14 -5.01
CA ALA A 9 8.89 1.17 -5.25
C ALA A 9 7.52 0.80 -4.66
N PHE A 10 7.10 -0.46 -4.80
CA PHE A 10 5.87 -0.96 -4.20
C PHE A 10 5.90 -0.85 -2.66
N TYR A 11 6.99 -1.27 -2.02
CA TYR A 11 7.11 -1.18 -0.56
C TYR A 11 7.10 0.26 -0.07
N TYR A 12 7.79 1.17 -0.75
CA TYR A 12 7.76 2.60 -0.41
C TYR A 12 6.35 3.18 -0.50
N ALA A 13 5.61 2.88 -1.56
CA ALA A 13 4.22 3.34 -1.71
C ALA A 13 3.32 2.82 -0.59
N VAL A 14 3.43 1.52 -0.25
CA VAL A 14 2.67 0.90 0.85
C VAL A 14 3.00 1.56 2.19
N TYR A 15 4.27 1.75 2.50
CA TYR A 15 4.67 2.36 3.77
C TYR A 15 4.22 3.81 3.88
N ASN A 16 4.33 4.61 2.81
CA ASN A 16 3.79 5.97 2.80
C ASN A 16 2.27 5.98 3.05
N ALA A 17 1.50 5.10 2.39
CA ALA A 17 0.05 5.03 2.60
C ALA A 17 -0.34 4.65 4.05
N ILE A 18 0.45 3.80 4.72
CA ILE A 18 0.21 3.41 6.12
C ILE A 18 0.45 4.58 7.08
N GLN A 19 1.42 5.46 6.79
CA GLN A 19 1.72 6.62 7.65
C GLN A 19 0.57 7.65 7.68
N GLU A 20 -0.28 7.67 6.66
CA GLU A 20 -1.45 8.56 6.58
C GLU A 20 -2.64 8.08 7.44
N ILE A 21 -2.58 6.88 8.02
CA ILE A 21 -3.68 6.33 8.84
C ILE A 21 -3.70 7.04 10.20
N PRO A 22 -4.80 7.71 10.59
CA PRO A 22 -4.88 8.38 11.88
C PRO A 22 -4.78 7.38 13.05
N TYR A 23 -4.21 7.84 14.16
CA TYR A 23 -4.09 7.02 15.36
C TYR A 23 -5.47 6.51 15.83
N GLY A 24 -5.52 5.23 16.21
CA GLY A 24 -6.76 4.56 16.63
C GLY A 24 -7.74 4.24 15.48
N LYS A 25 -7.36 4.49 14.23
CA LYS A 25 -8.11 4.06 13.05
C LYS A 25 -7.44 2.85 12.42
N VAL A 26 -8.27 2.05 11.76
CA VAL A 26 -7.85 0.89 10.97
C VAL A 26 -8.26 1.09 9.53
N THR A 27 -7.58 0.40 8.63
CA THR A 27 -7.92 0.40 7.21
C THR A 27 -7.80 -1.00 6.64
N SER A 28 -8.30 -1.21 5.41
CA SER A 28 -8.23 -2.50 4.73
C SER A 28 -7.11 -2.51 3.69
N TYR A 29 -6.60 -3.70 3.38
CA TYR A 29 -5.64 -3.87 2.29
C TYR A 29 -6.20 -3.38 0.95
N GLY A 30 -7.49 -3.61 0.68
CA GLY A 30 -8.15 -3.11 -0.54
C GLY A 30 -8.20 -1.59 -0.61
N HIS A 31 -8.31 -0.90 0.53
CA HIS A 31 -8.23 0.57 0.56
C HIS A 31 -6.80 1.06 0.30
N ILE A 32 -5.78 0.46 0.93
CA ILE A 32 -4.37 0.78 0.66
C ILE A 32 -4.04 0.54 -0.83
N ALA A 33 -4.49 -0.57 -1.38
CA ALA A 33 -4.30 -0.92 -2.79
C ALA A 33 -4.92 0.12 -3.74
N ARG A 34 -6.11 0.65 -3.40
CA ARG A 34 -6.72 1.78 -4.13
C ARG A 34 -5.89 3.06 -4.01
N LEU A 35 -5.36 3.38 -2.83
CA LEU A 35 -4.55 4.59 -2.60
C LEU A 35 -3.24 4.59 -3.40
N ILE A 36 -2.61 3.43 -3.58
CA ILE A 36 -1.33 3.30 -4.30
C ILE A 36 -1.51 3.00 -5.80
N GLY A 37 -2.74 3.09 -6.33
CA GLY A 37 -3.02 2.87 -7.75
C GLY A 37 -2.95 1.41 -8.21
N THR A 38 -3.06 0.45 -7.29
CA THR A 38 -3.08 -1.00 -7.58
C THR A 38 -4.41 -1.63 -7.12
N PRO A 39 -5.58 -1.14 -7.57
CA PRO A 39 -6.86 -1.62 -7.07
C PRO A 39 -7.06 -3.11 -7.34
N ILE A 40 -7.71 -3.80 -6.40
CA ILE A 40 -8.13 -5.18 -6.59
C ILE A 40 -9.52 -5.12 -7.24
N GLU A 41 -9.64 -5.57 -8.50
CA GLU A 41 -10.89 -5.45 -9.27
C GLU A 41 -12.00 -6.44 -8.86
N TYR A 42 -11.68 -7.45 -8.03
CA TYR A 42 -12.60 -8.53 -7.69
C TYR A 42 -12.90 -8.66 -6.18
N LEU A 43 -12.71 -7.59 -5.40
CA LEU A 43 -13.16 -7.45 -4.00
C LEU A 43 -13.97 -6.15 -3.83
#